data_AF-A0AAD2J4F2-F1
#
_entry.id   AF-A0AAD2J4F2-F1
#
_cell.length_a   1.000
_cell.length_b   1.000
_cell.length_c   1.000
_cell.angle_alpha   90.00
_cell.angle_beta   90.00
_cell.angle_gamma   90.00
#
_symmetry.space_group_name_H-M   'P 1'
#
loop_
_entity.id
_entity.type
_entity.pdbx_description
1 polymer ?
#
loop_
_entity_poly.entity_id
_entity_poly.type
_entity_poly.pdbx_seq_one_letter_code
_entity_poly.pdbx_strand_id
1 'polypeptide(L)'
;MRGICLSALAVSLMENALAESLPHLGVVVLDSPLKAYADPKSAEVKDVPSATDVDRFYRWLSMWNGLGQIIVLENEEVEPVTSATLNPTVFTRIFGYGRYGFYPLRDDVRTKPPINDAQL
;
A
#
# COMPACT_ATOMS: atom_id res chain seq x y z
N MET A 1 -4.70 16.32 0.62
CA MET A 1 -5.03 16.19 2.06
C MET A 1 -6.00 15.05 2.40
N ARG A 2 -6.99 14.70 1.57
CA ARG A 2 -8.06 13.77 1.97
C ARG A 2 -7.61 12.33 2.25
N GLY A 3 -6.76 11.73 1.39
CA GLY A 3 -6.39 10.31 1.49
C GLY A 3 -5.63 9.97 2.78
N ILE A 4 -4.58 10.74 3.10
CA ILE A 4 -3.78 10.52 4.31
C ILE A 4 -4.59 10.77 5.60
N CYS A 5 -5.43 11.81 5.64
CA CYS A 5 -6.25 12.11 6.81
C CYS A 5 -7.33 11.04 7.02
N LEU A 6 -7.96 10.55 5.94
CA LEU A 6 -8.92 9.46 6.04
C LEU A 6 -8.25 8.16 6.48
N SER A 7 -7.02 7.90 6.01
CA SER A 7 -6.22 6.74 6.44
C SER A 7 -5.90 6.82 7.93
N ALA A 8 -5.44 7.98 8.40
CA ALA A 8 -5.17 8.21 9.81
C ALA A 8 -6.44 8.05 10.65
N LEU A 9 -7.57 8.64 10.23
CA LEU A 9 -8.85 8.49 10.90
C LEU A 9 -9.32 7.03 10.97
N ALA A 10 -9.20 6.28 9.87
CA ALA A 10 -9.60 4.88 9.82
C ALA A 10 -8.78 4.02 10.79
N VAL A 11 -7.45 4.22 10.82
CA VAL A 11 -6.57 3.51 11.75
C VAL A 11 -6.87 3.91 13.21
N SER A 12 -6.98 5.20 13.51
CA SER A 12 -7.27 5.66 14.87
C SER A 12 -8.64 5.19 15.37
N LEU A 13 -9.64 5.11 14.49
CA LEU A 13 -10.95 4.58 14.85
C LEU A 13 -10.87 3.09 15.20
N MET A 14 -10.12 2.31 14.42
CA MET A 14 -9.85 0.90 14.73
C MET A 14 -9.14 0.76 16.07
N GLU A 15 -8.03 1.48 16.29
CA GLU A 15 -7.27 1.40 17.54
C GLU A 15 -8.13 1.74 18.75
N ASN A 16 -8.90 2.83 18.66
CA ASN A 16 -9.79 3.26 19.74
C ASN A 16 -10.88 2.22 20.01
N ALA A 17 -11.49 1.66 18.96
CA ALA A 17 -12.50 0.63 19.14
C ALA A 17 -11.92 -0.63 19.80
N LEU A 18 -10.73 -1.07 19.38
CA LEU A 18 -10.07 -2.23 19.98
C LEU A 18 -9.65 -1.97 21.44
N ALA A 19 -9.12 -0.79 21.73
CA ALA A 19 -8.72 -0.40 23.10
C ALA A 19 -9.91 -0.38 24.06
N GLU A 20 -11.06 0.13 23.61
CA GLU A 20 -12.29 0.20 24.41
C GLU A 20 -13.15 -1.08 24.34
N SER A 21 -12.63 -2.16 23.74
CA SER A 21 -13.35 -3.43 23.53
C SER A 21 -14.70 -3.26 22.81
N LEU A 22 -14.79 -2.27 21.93
CA LEU A 22 -15.95 -2.02 21.07
C LEU A 22 -15.92 -2.93 19.84
N PRO A 23 -17.09 -3.26 19.25
CA PRO A 23 -17.16 -4.09 18.06
C PRO A 23 -16.39 -3.49 16.88
N HIS A 24 -15.27 -4.13 16.51
CA HIS A 24 -14.50 -3.84 15.31
C HIS A 24 -13.77 -5.11 14.86
N LEU A 25 -13.62 -5.32 13.56
CA LEU A 25 -12.99 -6.54 13.01
C LEU A 25 -11.48 -6.63 13.32
N GLY A 26 -10.89 -5.51 13.75
CA GLY A 26 -9.47 -5.36 14.02
C GLY A 26 -8.60 -5.34 12.76
N VAL A 27 -9.18 -5.04 11.60
CA VAL A 27 -8.48 -4.92 10.31
C VAL A 27 -8.93 -3.67 9.58
N VAL A 28 -7.99 -2.92 8.99
CA VAL A 28 -8.24 -1.82 8.06
C VAL A 28 -7.49 -2.08 6.75
N VAL A 29 -8.16 -1.87 5.61
CA VAL A 29 -7.57 -1.96 4.27
C VAL A 29 -7.52 -0.56 3.66
N LEU A 30 -6.33 -0.12 3.25
CA LEU A 30 -6.09 1.16 2.61
C LEU A 30 -5.72 0.92 1.14
N ASP A 31 -6.49 1.50 0.22
CA ASP A 31 -6.23 1.42 -1.23
C ASP A 31 -5.60 2.72 -1.72
N SER A 32 -4.32 2.66 -2.08
CA SER A 32 -3.52 3.78 -2.56
C SER A 32 -3.71 5.09 -1.75
N PRO A 33 -3.46 5.07 -0.42
CA PRO A 33 -3.79 6.17 0.49
C PRO A 33 -3.10 7.50 0.13
N LEU A 34 -2.02 7.43 -0.67
CA LEU A 34 -1.17 8.57 -1.03
C LEU A 34 -1.16 8.91 -2.53
N LYS A 35 -1.91 8.21 -3.38
CA LYS A 35 -1.89 8.42 -4.84
C LYS A 35 -2.25 9.85 -5.27
N ALA A 36 -3.10 10.54 -4.50
CA ALA A 36 -3.45 11.94 -4.76
C ALA A 36 -2.28 12.93 -4.58
N TYR A 37 -1.13 12.49 -4.07
CA TYR A 37 0.07 13.31 -3.85
C TYR A 37 1.19 13.03 -4.85
N ALA A 38 1.15 11.90 -5.55
CA ALA A 38 2.16 11.51 -6.52
C ALA A 38 2.05 12.25 -7.87
N ASP A 39 1.00 13.06 -8.08
CA ASP A 39 0.81 13.81 -9.34
C ASP A 39 1.44 15.22 -9.25
N PRO A 40 2.61 15.48 -9.87
CA PRO A 40 3.25 16.79 -9.88
C PRO A 40 2.45 17.86 -10.65
N LYS A 41 1.38 17.49 -11.38
CA LYS A 41 0.49 18.44 -12.07
C LYS A 41 -0.66 18.96 -11.20
N SER A 42 -0.85 18.45 -9.99
CA SER A 42 -1.82 19.04 -9.04
C SER A 42 -1.23 20.30 -8.40
N ALA A 43 -0.99 21.33 -9.22
CA ALA A 43 -0.53 22.65 -8.82
C ALA A 43 -1.64 23.51 -8.18
N GLU A 44 -2.82 22.94 -7.96
CA GLU A 44 -3.88 23.57 -7.21
C GLU A 44 -3.86 23.05 -5.76
N VAL A 45 -3.65 23.99 -4.84
CA VAL A 45 -3.64 23.89 -3.37
C VAL A 45 -2.25 23.84 -2.72
N LYS A 46 -1.93 24.95 -2.07
CA LYS A 46 -0.73 25.33 -1.29
C LYS A 46 -0.38 24.44 -0.08
N ASP A 47 -0.82 23.18 -0.04
CA ASP A 47 -0.63 22.26 1.09
C ASP A 47 -0.29 20.84 0.59
N VAL A 48 0.54 20.76 -0.45
CA VAL A 48 1.06 19.48 -0.96
C VAL A 48 2.04 18.93 0.08
N PRO A 49 1.75 17.78 0.73
CA PRO A 49 2.71 17.08 1.56
C PRO A 49 3.94 16.78 0.72
N SER A 50 5.10 17.10 1.27
CA SER A 50 6.37 16.88 0.57
C SER A 50 6.59 15.38 0.36
N ALA A 51 7.50 14.99 -0.54
CA ALA A 51 7.97 13.60 -0.65
C ALA A 51 8.36 13.02 0.74
N THR A 52 8.86 13.87 1.64
CA THR A 52 9.15 13.56 3.05
C THR A 52 7.93 13.05 3.83
N ASP A 53 6.72 13.54 3.57
CA ASP A 53 5.53 13.18 4.33
C ASP A 53 4.96 11.83 3.89
N VAL A 54 5.13 11.48 2.61
CA VAL A 54 4.86 10.13 2.07
C VAL A 54 5.81 9.11 2.69
N ASP A 55 7.12 9.41 2.71
CA ASP A 55 8.11 8.54 3.35
C ASP A 55 7.86 8.38 4.85
N ARG A 56 7.50 9.47 5.55
CA ARG A 56 7.15 9.40 6.98
C ARG A 56 5.95 8.48 7.22
N PHE A 57 4.95 8.49 6.35
CA PHE A 57 3.79 7.61 6.48
C PHE A 57 4.19 6.14 6.34
N TYR A 58 4.92 5.77 5.29
CA TYR A 58 5.36 4.38 5.10
C TYR A 58 6.38 3.94 6.15
N ARG A 59 7.24 4.85 6.62
CA ARG A 59 8.15 4.58 7.74
C ARG A 59 7.40 4.37 9.05
N TRP A 60 6.33 5.12 9.31
CA TRP A 60 5.48 4.88 10.47
C TRP A 60 4.78 3.52 10.36
N LEU A 61 4.23 3.18 9.18
CA LEU A 61 3.63 1.86 8.93
C LEU A 61 4.64 0.71 9.14
N SER A 62 5.90 0.90 8.75
CA SER A 62 6.93 -0.13 8.90
C SER A 62 7.30 -0.43 10.35
N MET A 63 7.01 0.52 11.24
CA MET A 63 7.22 0.39 12.68
C MET A 63 5.91 0.11 13.44
N TRP A 64 4.81 -0.15 12.73
CA TRP A 64 3.50 -0.35 13.34
C TRP A 64 3.52 -1.49 14.36
N ASN A 65 3.12 -1.15 15.58
CA ASN A 65 2.97 -2.09 16.70
C ASN A 65 1.68 -1.86 17.50
N GLY A 66 0.72 -1.11 16.91
CA GLY A 66 -0.57 -0.80 17.49
C GLY A 66 -1.56 -1.97 17.46
N LEU A 67 -2.79 -1.73 17.90
CA LEU A 67 -3.84 -2.74 17.92
C LEU A 67 -4.43 -2.98 16.53
N GLY A 68 -4.56 -4.24 16.14
CA GLY A 68 -5.16 -4.64 14.88
C GLY A 68 -4.17 -4.69 13.71
N GLN A 69 -4.70 -4.96 12.52
CA GLN A 69 -3.94 -5.18 11.29
C GLN A 69 -4.24 -4.08 10.28
N ILE A 70 -3.18 -3.53 9.70
CA ILE A 70 -3.27 -2.58 8.58
C ILE A 70 -2.78 -3.30 7.32
N ILE A 71 -3.61 -3.29 6.27
CA ILE A 71 -3.26 -3.79 4.96
C ILE A 71 -3.25 -2.60 4.00
N VAL A 72 -2.11 -2.36 3.34
CA VAL A 72 -2.00 -1.31 2.33
C VAL A 72 -1.82 -1.96 0.96
N LEU A 73 -2.65 -1.55 0.01
CA LEU A 73 -2.53 -1.90 -1.39
C LEU A 73 -1.96 -0.68 -2.12
N GLU A 74 -0.80 -0.84 -2.73
CA GLU A 74 -0.12 0.24 -3.45
C GLU A 74 0.47 -0.28 -4.76
N ASN A 75 0.51 0.59 -5.76
CA ASN A 75 1.09 0.27 -7.07
C ASN A 75 2.51 0.84 -7.24
N GLU A 76 2.87 1.85 -6.46
CA GLU A 76 4.20 2.46 -6.47
C GLU A 76 5.17 1.73 -5.54
N GLU A 77 6.44 1.67 -5.94
CA GLU A 77 7.49 1.11 -5.10
C GLU A 77 7.76 2.03 -3.90
N VAL A 78 7.84 1.42 -2.71
CA VAL A 78 8.23 2.13 -1.49
C VAL A 78 9.76 2.27 -1.44
N GLU A 79 10.26 3.38 -0.86
CA GLU A 79 11.69 3.63 -0.69
C GLU A 79 12.44 2.38 -0.16
N PRO A 80 13.60 2.00 -0.72
CA PRO A 80 14.30 0.76 -0.39
C PRO A 80 14.53 0.51 1.11
N VAL A 81 14.87 1.57 1.86
CA VAL A 81 15.12 1.48 3.31
C VAL A 81 13.84 1.06 4.06
N THR A 82 12.71 1.64 3.67
CA THR A 82 11.41 1.35 4.28
C THR A 82 10.85 0.01 3.80
N SER A 83 11.06 -0.32 2.53
CA SER A 83 10.71 -1.61 1.93
C SER A 83 11.41 -2.80 2.62
N ALA A 84 12.69 -2.64 3.00
CA ALA A 84 13.42 -3.68 3.72
C ALA A 84 12.80 -4.03 5.08
N THR A 85 12.22 -3.05 5.78
CA THR A 85 11.55 -3.25 7.07
C THR A 85 10.12 -3.75 6.90
N LEU A 86 9.36 -3.17 5.94
CA LEU A 86 7.98 -3.59 5.64
C LEU A 86 7.90 -5.03 5.12
N ASN A 87 8.91 -5.45 4.35
CA ASN A 87 8.92 -6.69 3.59
C ASN A 87 7.62 -6.88 2.78
N PRO A 88 7.29 -5.94 1.87
CA PRO A 88 6.02 -5.95 1.16
C PRO A 88 5.88 -7.17 0.27
N THR A 89 4.65 -7.65 0.11
CA THR A 89 4.35 -8.65 -0.92
C THR A 89 4.29 -7.97 -2.28
N VAL A 90 5.32 -8.15 -3.10
CA VAL A 90 5.39 -7.57 -4.45
C VAL A 90 4.75 -8.50 -5.47
N PHE A 91 3.88 -7.94 -6.32
CA PHE A 91 3.31 -8.60 -7.47
C PHE A 91 3.93 -8.05 -8.75
N THR A 92 4.67 -8.90 -9.48
CA THR A 92 5.54 -8.48 -10.59
C THR A 92 4.83 -8.52 -11.94
N ARG A 93 3.78 -9.34 -12.08
CA ARG A 93 3.19 -9.72 -13.37
C ARG A 93 4.19 -10.36 -14.34
N ILE A 94 5.35 -10.82 -13.85
CA ILE A 94 6.38 -11.49 -14.65
C ILE A 94 6.36 -12.99 -14.34
N PHE A 95 6.22 -13.81 -15.38
CA PHE A 95 6.27 -15.27 -15.24
C PHE A 95 7.66 -15.72 -14.79
N GLY A 96 7.71 -16.58 -13.77
CA GLY A 96 8.97 -17.13 -13.25
C GLY A 96 9.78 -16.17 -12.38
N TYR A 97 9.30 -14.95 -12.11
CA TYR A 97 9.98 -13.98 -11.24
C TYR A 97 9.06 -13.41 -10.16
N GLY A 98 9.36 -13.69 -8.90
CA GLY A 98 8.53 -13.27 -7.77
C GLY A 98 7.10 -13.84 -7.84
N ARG A 99 6.13 -13.13 -7.27
CA ARG A 99 4.70 -13.49 -7.41
C ARG A 99 4.12 -12.78 -8.63
N TYR A 100 3.55 -13.55 -9.56
CA TYR A 100 2.88 -12.97 -10.74
C TYR A 100 1.72 -12.04 -10.36
N GLY A 101 0.90 -12.45 -9.39
CA GLY A 101 -0.25 -11.70 -8.90
C GLY A 101 -0.75 -12.24 -7.57
N PHE A 102 -1.87 -11.70 -7.09
CA PHE A 102 -2.47 -12.13 -5.83
C PHE A 102 -2.94 -13.59 -5.89
N TYR A 103 -3.65 -13.95 -6.96
CA TYR A 103 -4.16 -15.30 -7.18
C TYR A 103 -3.05 -16.23 -7.70
N PRO A 104 -3.09 -17.52 -7.31
CA PRO A 104 -2.24 -18.54 -7.91
C PRO A 104 -2.44 -18.62 -9.43
N LEU A 105 -1.35 -18.80 -10.17
CA LEU A 105 -1.43 -19.08 -11.60
C LEU A 105 -2.11 -20.41 -11.82
N ARG A 106 -3.17 -20.40 -12.63
CA ARG A 106 -3.80 -21.60 -13.17
C ARG A 106 -2.80 -22.36 -14.05
N ASP A 107 -2.91 -23.67 -14.08
CA ASP A 107 -1.92 -24.54 -14.74
C ASP A 107 -1.83 -24.31 -16.25
N ASP A 108 -2.92 -23.86 -16.89
CA ASP A 108 -2.99 -23.51 -18.32
C ASP A 108 -2.20 -22.24 -18.68
N VAL A 109 -1.96 -21.35 -17.72
CA VAL A 109 -1.19 -20.12 -17.92
C VAL A 109 0.31 -20.36 -17.70
N ARG A 110 0.69 -21.31 -16.84
CA ARG A 110 2.11 -21.65 -16.55
C ARG A 110 2.88 -22.13 -17.78
N THR A 111 2.19 -22.70 -18.77
CA THR A 111 2.79 -23.25 -19.98
C THR A 111 2.93 -22.23 -21.11
N LYS A 112 2.39 -21.01 -20.96
CA LYS A 112 2.49 -19.98 -21.99
C LYS A 112 3.81 -19.20 -21.81
N PRO A 113 4.66 -19.08 -22.85
CA PRO A 113 5.85 -18.24 -22.76
C PRO A 113 5.47 -16.78 -22.43
N PRO A 114 6.35 -16.02 -21.77
CA PRO A 114 6.06 -14.65 -21.37
C PRO A 114 5.61 -13.83 -22.59
N ILE A 115 4.45 -13.21 -22.48
CA ILE A 115 3.99 -12.24 -23.47
C ILE A 115 4.95 -11.05 -23.34
N ASN A 116 5.70 -10.78 -24.40
CA ASN A 116 6.57 -9.62 -24.45
C ASN A 116 5.67 -8.39 -24.61
N ASP A 117 5.46 -7.64 -23.53
CA ASP A 117 4.60 -6.44 -23.49
C ASP A 117 5.14 -5.26 -24.34
N ALA A 118 6.16 -5.49 -25.18
CA ALA A 118 6.67 -4.53 -26.17
C ALA A 118 5.78 -4.36 -27.42
N GLN A 119 4.55 -4.87 -27.42
CA GLN A 119 3.59 -4.74 -28.51
C GLN A 119 2.18 -4.40 -28.00
N LEU A 120 2.04 -3.26 -27.31
CA LEU A 120 0.77 -2.52 -27.16
C LEU A 120 1.04 -1.02 -27.33
#